data_AF-A0A4Q1BJH3-F1
#
_entry.id   AF-A0A4Q1BJH3-F1
#
_cell.length_a   1.000
_cell.length_b   1.000
_cell.length_c   1.000
_cell.angle_alpha   90.00
_cell.angle_beta   90.00
_cell.angle_gamma   90.00
#
_symmetry.space_group_name_H-M   'P 1'
#
loop_
_entity.id
_entity.type
_entity.pdbx_description
1 polymer ?
#
loop_
_entity_poly.entity_id
_entity_poly.type
_entity_poly.pdbx_seq_one_letter_code
_entity_poly.pdbx_strand_id
1 'polypeptide(L)'
;MANSMSLVTRLLSTKAPKSTPNLPVSQQAIPLTSFHPSIAKLIKHHLRQHDTGSMVIRNPFLLHKLPRLPSHLTESPSKVEVPSPNVIVPRFSRRAQKKMVSRYPLRSLPPSPVVDANSTTTVQTPQGEVEILWDGDPTPKEHKTPYDGRRLRFKGHKFQRQRSQREKELSDRMAGMDKLVADWRKTSAETKSSTRSQLPF
;
A
#
# COMPACT_ATOMS: atom_id res chain seq x y z
N MET A 1 67.34 -50.17 44.26
CA MET A 1 66.36 -50.33 43.18
C MET A 1 64.98 -49.91 43.68
N ALA A 2 64.16 -49.35 42.78
CA ALA A 2 62.73 -49.00 42.93
C ALA A 2 62.37 -47.61 43.53
N ASN A 3 62.49 -46.60 42.66
CA ASN A 3 61.49 -45.60 42.23
C ASN A 3 60.37 -45.12 43.17
N SER A 4 60.34 -43.79 43.30
CA SER A 4 59.23 -42.94 43.71
C SER A 4 58.02 -43.01 42.77
N MET A 5 56.81 -43.01 43.34
CA MET A 5 55.59 -42.55 42.67
C MET A 5 54.72 -41.80 43.69
N SER A 6 54.86 -40.47 43.70
CA SER A 6 53.95 -39.54 44.39
C SER A 6 52.74 -39.31 43.50
N LEU A 7 51.57 -39.75 43.92
CA LEU A 7 50.29 -39.49 43.23
C LEU A 7 49.85 -38.05 43.49
N VAL A 8 50.06 -37.19 42.50
CA VAL A 8 49.55 -35.81 42.46
C VAL A 8 48.07 -35.84 42.06
N THR A 9 47.17 -35.59 43.01
CA THR A 9 45.75 -35.33 42.72
C THR A 9 45.58 -33.89 42.25
N ARG A 10 45.52 -33.68 40.92
CA ARG A 10 45.12 -32.38 40.35
C ARG A 10 43.61 -32.19 40.46
N LEU A 11 43.20 -31.20 41.24
CA LEU A 11 41.86 -30.62 41.26
C LEU A 11 41.55 -29.98 39.89
N LEU A 12 40.66 -30.59 39.11
CA LEU A 12 40.06 -29.96 37.93
C LEU A 12 38.96 -29.00 38.39
N SER A 13 39.36 -27.76 38.67
CA SER A 13 38.43 -26.62 38.81
C SER A 13 37.88 -26.26 37.43
N THR A 14 36.68 -26.72 37.10
CA THR A 14 35.94 -26.27 35.92
C THR A 14 35.50 -24.82 36.13
N LYS A 15 36.35 -23.89 35.73
CA LYS A 15 36.03 -22.47 35.65
C LYS A 15 34.94 -22.32 34.58
N ALA A 16 33.72 -22.06 35.01
CA ALA A 16 32.60 -21.74 34.13
C ALA A 16 33.03 -20.63 33.15
N PRO A 17 32.68 -20.73 31.86
CA PRO A 17 32.96 -19.65 30.92
C PRO A 17 32.24 -18.40 31.41
N LYS A 18 33.02 -17.32 31.57
CA LYS A 18 32.51 -15.99 31.92
C LYS A 18 31.41 -15.63 30.95
N SER A 19 30.17 -15.58 31.44
CA SER A 19 29.05 -15.00 30.73
C SER A 19 29.43 -13.56 30.37
N THR A 20 29.57 -13.29 29.08
CA THR A 20 29.65 -11.95 28.54
C THR A 20 28.45 -11.14 29.03
N PRO A 21 28.64 -9.86 29.44
CA PRO A 21 27.50 -9.02 29.78
C PRO A 21 26.60 -8.91 28.57
N ASN A 22 25.32 -9.28 28.73
CA ASN A 22 24.27 -9.00 27.76
C ASN A 22 24.16 -7.47 27.61
N LEU A 23 24.90 -6.93 26.64
CA LEU A 23 24.61 -5.62 26.08
C LEU A 23 23.17 -5.67 25.52
N PRO A 24 22.40 -4.58 25.66
CA PRO A 24 21.06 -4.52 25.09
C PRO A 24 21.15 -4.87 23.59
N VAL A 25 20.30 -5.79 23.16
CA VAL A 25 20.27 -6.43 21.83
C VAL A 25 20.08 -5.42 20.66
N SER A 26 20.02 -4.12 20.94
CA SER A 26 19.67 -3.05 20.02
C SER A 26 20.82 -2.42 19.22
N GLN A 27 22.09 -2.80 19.39
CA GLN A 27 23.22 -2.07 18.79
C GLN A 27 24.31 -2.94 18.15
N GLN A 28 24.02 -4.18 17.76
CA GLN A 28 25.01 -4.98 17.03
C GLN A 28 25.21 -4.42 15.62
N ALA A 29 26.39 -3.86 15.36
CA ALA A 29 26.72 -3.31 14.06
C ALA A 29 26.71 -4.41 12.98
N ILE A 30 26.19 -4.08 11.81
CA ILE A 30 25.85 -5.05 10.77
C ILE A 30 26.91 -5.02 9.67
N PRO A 31 27.45 -6.19 9.24
CA PRO A 31 28.43 -6.19 8.16
C PRO A 31 27.78 -5.81 6.84
N LEU A 32 28.51 -5.03 6.04
CA LEU A 32 28.03 -4.50 4.75
C LEU A 32 27.66 -5.61 3.74
N THR A 33 28.17 -6.83 3.91
CA THR A 33 27.87 -8.02 3.10
C THR A 33 26.46 -8.56 3.31
N SER A 34 25.83 -8.26 4.45
CA SER A 34 24.48 -8.73 4.78
C SER A 34 23.37 -7.84 4.20
N PHE A 35 23.74 -6.71 3.61
CA PHE A 35 22.82 -5.81 2.93
C PHE A 35 22.57 -6.28 1.50
N HIS A 36 21.40 -5.94 0.96
CA HIS A 36 21.13 -6.15 -0.46
C HIS A 36 22.15 -5.36 -1.32
N PRO A 37 22.65 -5.91 -2.45
CA PRO A 37 23.74 -5.31 -3.22
C PRO A 37 23.53 -3.85 -3.63
N SER A 38 22.30 -3.48 -4.04
CA SER A 38 21.99 -2.08 -4.38
C SER A 38 21.97 -1.14 -3.16
N ILE A 39 21.60 -1.63 -1.98
CA ILE A 39 21.67 -0.86 -0.73
C ILE A 39 23.13 -0.73 -0.30
N ALA A 40 23.89 -1.83 -0.33
CA ALA A 40 25.32 -1.80 -0.04
C ALA A 40 26.07 -0.82 -0.97
N LYS A 41 25.74 -0.79 -2.26
CA LYS A 41 26.32 0.17 -3.21
C LYS A 41 25.97 1.63 -2.86
N LEU A 42 24.74 1.88 -2.42
CA LEU A 42 24.30 3.19 -1.96
C LEU A 42 25.09 3.64 -0.72
N ILE A 43 25.23 2.76 0.27
CA ILE A 43 25.99 3.03 1.50
C ILE A 43 27.47 3.30 1.16
N LYS A 44 28.09 2.46 0.31
CA LYS A 44 29.48 2.66 -0.15
C LYS A 44 29.68 4.00 -0.85
N HIS A 45 28.70 4.47 -1.61
CA HIS A 45 28.77 5.77 -2.25
C HIS A 45 28.79 6.90 -1.21
N HIS A 46 27.95 6.84 -0.19
CA HIS A 46 27.89 7.85 0.86
C HIS A 46 29.11 7.81 1.79
N LEU A 47 29.64 6.61 2.08
CA LEU A 47 30.90 6.44 2.81
C LEU A 47 32.11 7.08 2.11
N ARG A 48 32.05 7.29 0.79
CA ARG A 48 33.11 8.03 0.07
C ARG A 48 32.98 9.54 0.18
N GLN A 49 31.80 10.02 0.57
CA GLN A 49 31.48 11.45 0.62
C GLN A 49 31.43 11.98 2.05
N HIS A 50 31.24 11.12 3.04
CA HIS A 50 31.12 11.48 4.45
C HIS A 50 32.08 10.63 5.30
N ASP A 51 32.97 11.31 6.01
CA ASP A 51 33.96 10.68 6.93
C ASP A 51 33.44 10.60 8.38
N THR A 52 32.25 11.14 8.67
CA THR A 52 31.71 11.25 10.03
C THR A 52 30.95 10.00 10.46
N GLY A 53 31.01 9.69 11.77
CA GLY A 53 30.40 8.51 12.39
C GLY A 53 28.86 8.40 12.28
N SER A 54 28.18 9.45 11.84
CA SER A 54 26.75 9.41 11.48
C SER A 54 26.53 9.98 10.08
N MET A 55 25.69 9.33 9.27
CA MET A 55 25.30 9.81 7.94
C MET A 55 23.79 9.69 7.70
N VAL A 56 23.26 10.62 6.93
CA VAL A 56 21.85 10.64 6.52
C VAL A 56 21.75 10.18 5.06
N ILE A 57 21.01 9.10 4.81
CA ILE A 57 20.83 8.53 3.47
C ILE A 57 19.34 8.50 3.12
N ARG A 58 18.99 8.97 1.92
CA ARG A 58 17.62 8.83 1.38
C ARG A 58 17.20 7.37 1.31
N ASN A 59 16.07 7.07 1.96
CA ASN A 59 15.56 5.71 1.98
C ASN A 59 15.12 5.23 0.59
N PRO A 60 15.71 4.15 0.04
CA PRO A 60 15.38 3.65 -1.29
C PRO A 60 13.99 2.98 -1.39
N PHE A 61 13.30 2.74 -0.27
CA PHE A 61 11.95 2.16 -0.21
C PHE A 61 10.83 3.19 -0.19
N LEU A 62 11.14 4.45 0.11
CA LEU A 62 10.16 5.50 0.32
C LEU A 62 10.12 6.49 -0.84
N LEU A 63 9.00 7.21 -0.89
CA LEU A 63 8.79 8.32 -1.80
C LEU A 63 9.42 9.57 -1.20
N HIS A 64 10.24 10.27 -1.99
CA HIS A 64 10.86 11.53 -1.55
C HIS A 64 10.28 12.69 -2.32
N LYS A 65 9.98 13.79 -1.63
CA LYS A 65 9.61 15.06 -2.28
C LYS A 65 10.88 15.86 -2.48
N LEU A 66 11.21 16.22 -3.72
CA LEU A 66 12.31 17.15 -3.95
C LEU A 66 11.91 18.55 -3.47
N PRO A 67 12.87 19.33 -2.92
CA PRO A 67 12.63 20.74 -2.69
C PRO A 67 12.25 21.38 -4.04
N ARG A 68 11.17 22.16 -4.03
CA ARG A 68 10.74 22.90 -5.23
C ARG A 68 11.86 23.89 -5.58
N LEU A 69 12.28 23.90 -6.84
CA LEU A 69 13.09 24.99 -7.36
C LEU A 69 12.24 26.28 -7.30
N PRO A 70 12.86 27.44 -6.98
CA PRO A 70 12.13 28.70 -6.92
C PRO A 70 11.49 29.01 -8.28
N SER A 71 10.22 29.41 -8.26
CA SER A 71 9.35 29.64 -9.43
C SER A 71 9.91 30.66 -10.43
N HIS A 72 10.85 31.50 -10.00
CA HIS A 72 11.50 32.53 -10.82
C HIS A 72 12.43 31.95 -11.92
N LEU A 73 12.73 30.64 -11.90
CA LEU A 73 13.52 29.97 -12.93
C LEU A 73 12.66 29.20 -13.95
N THR A 74 11.34 29.16 -13.77
CA THR A 74 10.40 28.39 -14.61
C THR A 74 9.27 29.25 -15.14
N GLU A 75 9.57 30.49 -15.54
CA GLU A 75 8.60 31.39 -16.17
C GLU A 75 8.44 31.02 -17.65
N SER A 76 7.61 30.01 -17.92
CA SER A 76 7.02 29.79 -19.25
C SER A 76 5.53 30.16 -19.18
N PRO A 77 5.07 31.19 -19.89
CA PRO A 77 3.72 31.71 -19.74
C PRO A 77 2.78 30.94 -20.67
N SER A 78 2.38 29.72 -20.33
CA SER A 78 1.09 29.17 -20.81
C SER A 78 0.69 27.90 -20.06
N LYS A 79 -0.61 27.83 -19.79
CA LYS A 79 -1.39 26.74 -19.16
C LYS A 79 -1.37 26.66 -17.64
N VAL A 80 -2.58 26.50 -17.11
CA VAL A 80 -2.94 26.23 -15.72
C VAL A 80 -2.21 24.95 -15.28
N GLU A 81 -1.03 25.12 -14.68
CA GLU A 81 -0.25 24.02 -14.12
C GLU A 81 -0.71 23.76 -12.69
N VAL A 82 -1.41 22.64 -12.48
CA VAL A 82 -1.45 22.02 -11.17
C VAL A 82 -0.01 21.64 -10.83
N PRO A 83 0.64 22.25 -9.82
CA PRO A 83 2.06 22.02 -9.59
C PRO A 83 2.23 20.66 -8.93
N SER A 84 2.38 19.61 -9.73
CA SER A 84 2.72 18.29 -9.20
C SER A 84 4.12 18.41 -8.58
N PRO A 85 4.30 18.15 -7.27
CA PRO A 85 5.63 18.12 -6.69
C PRO A 85 6.48 17.10 -7.46
N ASN A 86 7.76 17.42 -7.73
CA ASN A 86 8.73 16.45 -8.25
C ASN A 86 8.93 15.34 -7.20
N VAL A 87 8.07 14.33 -7.24
CA VAL A 87 8.13 13.17 -6.34
C VAL A 87 9.12 12.17 -6.94
N ILE A 88 10.21 11.89 -6.22
CA ILE A 88 11.12 10.80 -6.55
C ILE A 88 10.40 9.48 -6.21
N VAL A 89 10.24 8.65 -7.24
CA VAL A 89 9.73 7.29 -7.12
C VAL A 89 10.72 6.43 -6.31
N PRO A 90 10.25 5.50 -5.46
CA PRO A 90 11.15 4.67 -4.67
C PRO A 90 11.97 3.80 -5.60
N ARG A 91 13.25 3.59 -5.26
CA ARG A 91 14.16 2.76 -6.05
C ARG A 91 13.68 1.31 -6.16
N PHE A 92 12.97 0.81 -5.14
CA PHE A 92 12.42 -0.54 -5.13
C PHE A 92 10.88 -0.52 -5.09
N SER A 93 10.24 -1.27 -5.98
CA SER A 93 8.79 -1.46 -5.96
C SER A 93 8.32 -2.20 -4.70
N ARG A 94 7.07 -2.01 -4.26
CA ARG A 94 6.51 -2.70 -3.08
C ARG A 94 6.65 -4.22 -3.16
N ARG A 95 6.52 -4.81 -4.36
CA ARG A 95 6.72 -6.25 -4.57
C ARG A 95 8.17 -6.65 -4.33
N ALA A 96 9.13 -5.86 -4.80
CA ALA A 96 10.55 -6.11 -4.55
C ALA A 96 10.89 -5.96 -3.06
N GLN A 97 10.35 -4.93 -2.39
CA GLN A 97 10.49 -4.73 -0.94
C GLN A 97 10.01 -5.97 -0.16
N LYS A 98 8.81 -6.50 -0.46
CA LYS A 98 8.30 -7.75 0.16
C LYS A 98 9.22 -8.95 -0.06
N LYS A 99 9.79 -9.10 -1.26
CA LYS A 99 10.76 -10.16 -1.57
C LYS A 99 12.09 -9.99 -0.82
N MET A 100 12.49 -8.75 -0.52
CA MET A 100 13.69 -8.49 0.26
C MET A 100 13.47 -8.84 1.72
N VAL A 101 12.33 -8.44 2.28
CA VAL A 101 11.90 -8.80 3.64
C VAL A 101 11.92 -10.32 3.86
N SER A 102 11.57 -11.12 2.85
CA SER A 102 11.60 -12.58 2.98
C SER A 102 13.01 -13.20 2.86
N ARG A 103 14.01 -12.47 2.36
CA ARG A 103 15.35 -13.01 2.05
C ARG A 103 16.46 -12.46 2.94
N TYR A 104 16.32 -11.21 3.40
CA TYR A 104 17.34 -10.48 4.15
C TYR A 104 16.84 -10.23 5.57
N PRO A 105 17.74 -10.16 6.57
CA PRO A 105 17.34 -9.86 7.93
C PRO A 105 16.78 -8.43 8.01
N LEU A 106 15.71 -8.24 8.80
CA LEU A 106 15.00 -6.95 8.89
C LEU A 106 15.92 -5.78 9.27
N ARG A 107 16.93 -6.06 10.10
CA ARG A 107 17.95 -5.08 10.53
C ARG A 107 18.85 -4.57 9.40
N SER A 108 19.06 -5.33 8.32
CA SER A 108 19.88 -4.89 7.17
C SER A 108 19.06 -4.22 6.07
N LEU A 109 17.78 -3.98 6.31
CA LEU A 109 16.88 -3.30 5.39
C LEU A 109 16.52 -1.91 5.95
N PRO A 110 16.40 -0.90 5.08
CA PRO A 110 15.87 0.39 5.48
C PRO A 110 14.39 0.28 5.86
N PRO A 111 13.84 1.24 6.62
CA PRO A 111 12.44 1.22 7.01
C PRO A 111 11.52 1.16 5.79
N SER A 112 10.46 0.35 5.87
CA SER A 112 9.54 0.12 4.76
C SER A 112 8.10 0.34 5.23
N PRO A 113 7.17 0.78 4.37
CA PRO A 113 5.74 0.78 4.71
C PRO A 113 5.20 -0.63 5.01
N VAL A 114 5.93 -1.68 4.62
CA VAL A 114 5.55 -3.08 4.86
C VAL A 114 5.94 -3.53 6.27
N VAL A 115 7.06 -3.03 6.81
CA VAL A 115 7.65 -3.46 8.07
C VAL A 115 8.11 -2.24 8.85
N ASP A 116 7.59 -2.08 10.06
CA ASP A 116 8.01 -1.04 11.00
C ASP A 116 9.42 -1.38 11.51
N ALA A 117 10.43 -0.97 10.74
CA ALA A 117 11.83 -1.13 11.11
C ALA A 117 12.37 0.18 11.67
N ASN A 118 13.43 0.07 12.48
CA ASN A 118 14.11 1.22 13.05
C ASN A 118 14.67 2.11 11.93
N SER A 119 14.49 3.43 12.06
CA SER A 119 15.01 4.42 11.12
C SER A 119 16.53 4.55 11.15
N THR A 120 17.16 4.05 12.21
CA THR A 120 18.61 4.08 12.40
C THR A 120 19.20 2.67 12.26
N THR A 121 20.27 2.55 11.51
CA THR A 121 20.99 1.28 11.29
C THR A 121 22.49 1.48 11.48
N THR A 122 23.12 0.74 12.39
CA THR A 122 24.58 0.77 12.58
C THR A 122 25.26 -0.24 11.67
N VAL A 123 26.23 0.23 10.88
CA VAL A 123 26.96 -0.58 9.90
C VAL A 123 28.43 -0.69 10.28
N GLN A 124 28.97 -1.91 10.23
CA GLN A 124 30.39 -2.16 10.38
C GLN A 124 31.11 -1.86 9.08
N THR A 125 32.04 -0.91 9.13
CA THR A 125 32.96 -0.57 8.04
C THR A 125 34.40 -0.82 8.49
N PRO A 126 35.36 -1.00 7.57
CA PRO A 126 36.76 -1.19 7.95
C PRO A 126 37.36 0.01 8.71
N GLN A 127 36.73 1.19 8.62
CA GLN A 127 37.16 2.42 9.30
C GLN A 127 36.52 2.59 10.68
N GLY A 128 35.51 1.78 11.02
CA GLY A 128 34.77 1.88 12.28
C GLY A 128 33.28 1.56 12.14
N GLU A 129 32.52 1.83 13.19
CA GLU A 129 31.07 1.72 13.18
C GLU A 129 30.46 3.05 12.73
N VAL A 130 29.55 2.99 11.76
CA VAL A 130 28.86 4.18 11.23
C VAL A 130 27.36 4.02 11.39
N GLU A 131 26.72 5.03 11.98
CA GLU A 131 25.28 5.10 12.13
C GLU A 131 24.63 5.71 10.88
N ILE A 132 23.70 4.98 10.29
CA ILE A 132 22.94 5.41 9.12
C ILE A 132 21.54 5.81 9.58
N LEU A 133 21.20 7.08 9.41
CA LEU A 133 19.83 7.58 9.53
C LEU A 133 19.18 7.54 8.15
N TRP A 134 18.14 6.72 8.02
CA TRP A 134 17.35 6.66 6.79
C TRP A 134 16.38 7.84 6.74
N ASP A 135 16.60 8.73 5.77
CA ASP A 135 15.72 9.87 5.50
C ASP A 135 14.43 9.39 4.79
N GLY A 136 13.32 10.07 5.06
CA GLY A 136 11.99 9.81 4.54
C GLY A 136 11.04 9.15 5.53
N ASP A 137 9.81 9.66 5.58
CA ASP A 137 8.75 9.11 6.43
C ASP A 137 7.95 8.03 5.70
N PRO A 138 7.73 6.85 6.30
CA PRO A 138 6.82 5.88 5.74
C PRO A 138 5.42 6.48 5.71
N THR A 139 4.82 6.56 4.52
CA THR A 139 3.42 7.02 4.40
C THR A 139 2.54 6.14 5.28
N PRO A 140 1.78 6.70 6.24
CA PRO A 140 0.95 5.91 7.12
C PRO A 140 -0.06 5.10 6.29
N LYS A 141 -0.27 3.83 6.64
CA LYS A 141 -1.34 3.04 6.04
C LYS A 141 -2.67 3.62 6.51
N GLU A 142 -3.32 4.39 5.64
CA GLU A 142 -4.71 4.79 5.87
C GLU A 142 -5.60 3.54 5.77
N HIS A 143 -6.17 3.10 6.90
CA HIS A 143 -7.17 2.04 6.94
C HIS A 143 -8.51 2.55 6.41
N LYS A 144 -8.60 2.71 5.08
CA LYS A 144 -9.87 3.09 4.43
C LYS A 144 -10.82 1.90 4.45
N THR A 145 -12.01 2.11 4.99
CA THR A 145 -13.10 1.13 4.82
C THR A 145 -13.54 1.10 3.35
N PRO A 146 -14.19 0.03 2.87
CA PRO A 146 -14.65 -0.07 1.47
C PRO A 146 -15.56 1.09 1.02
N TYR A 147 -16.17 1.80 1.98
CA TYR A 147 -17.11 2.90 1.77
C TYR A 147 -16.52 4.27 2.09
N ASP A 148 -15.28 4.33 2.58
CA ASP A 148 -14.63 5.58 2.96
C ASP A 148 -14.37 6.47 1.73
N GLY A 149 -14.77 7.74 1.81
CA GLY A 149 -14.69 8.69 0.70
C GLY A 149 -15.68 8.49 -0.46
N ARG A 150 -16.60 7.50 -0.41
CA ARG A 150 -17.67 7.38 -1.42
C ARG A 150 -18.74 8.43 -1.16
N ARG A 151 -19.15 9.18 -2.20
CA ARG A 151 -20.36 10.01 -2.13
C ARG A 151 -21.54 9.10 -1.73
N LEU A 152 -22.21 9.41 -0.62
CA LEU A 152 -23.44 8.77 -0.15
C LEU A 152 -24.59 8.98 -1.17
N ARG A 153 -24.49 8.33 -2.33
CA ARG A 153 -25.50 8.37 -3.39
C ARG A 153 -25.91 6.96 -3.70
N PHE A 154 -26.81 6.44 -2.88
CA PHE A 154 -27.43 5.16 -3.16
C PHE A 154 -28.32 5.32 -4.40
N LYS A 155 -27.85 4.79 -5.53
CA LYS A 155 -28.53 4.87 -6.83
C LYS A 155 -29.91 4.19 -6.82
N GLY A 156 -30.10 3.22 -5.92
CA GLY A 156 -31.27 2.34 -5.93
C GLY A 156 -31.28 1.38 -7.13
N HIS A 157 -32.04 0.29 -7.00
CA HIS A 157 -32.23 -0.66 -8.11
C HIS A 157 -33.10 -0.04 -9.21
N LYS A 158 -32.97 -0.53 -10.46
CA LYS A 158 -33.79 -0.04 -11.60
C LYS A 158 -35.29 -0.09 -11.28
N PHE A 159 -35.74 -1.18 -10.67
CA PHE A 159 -37.14 -1.36 -10.25
C PHE A 159 -37.63 -0.29 -9.26
N GLN A 160 -36.79 0.08 -8.28
CA GLN A 160 -37.11 1.11 -7.29
C GLN A 160 -37.18 2.49 -7.94
N ARG A 161 -36.26 2.79 -8.86
CA ARG A 161 -36.25 4.06 -9.60
C ARG A 161 -37.45 4.23 -10.52
N GLN A 162 -37.94 3.14 -11.11
CA GLN A 162 -39.07 3.15 -12.03
C GLN A 162 -40.43 2.91 -11.34
N ARG A 163 -40.45 2.84 -10.01
CA ARG A 163 -41.68 2.53 -9.27
C ARG A 163 -42.76 3.59 -9.49
N SER A 164 -42.43 4.86 -9.32
CA SER A 164 -43.36 5.98 -9.51
C SER A 164 -43.90 6.06 -10.94
N GLN A 165 -43.04 5.81 -11.94
CA GLN A 165 -43.46 5.77 -13.34
C GLN A 165 -44.46 4.65 -13.59
N ARG A 166 -44.20 3.44 -13.09
CA ARG A 166 -45.11 2.29 -13.26
C ARG A 166 -46.43 2.48 -12.52
N GLU A 167 -46.41 3.07 -11.33
CA GLU A 167 -47.62 3.40 -10.58
C GLU A 167 -48.48 4.40 -11.37
N LYS A 168 -47.86 5.41 -11.99
CA LYS A 168 -48.56 6.36 -12.87
C LYS A 168 -49.11 5.72 -14.14
N GLU A 169 -48.31 4.90 -14.82
CA GLU A 169 -48.77 4.18 -16.03
C GLU A 169 -49.95 3.24 -15.72
N LEU A 170 -49.96 2.62 -14.53
CA LEU A 170 -51.06 1.79 -14.06
C LEU A 170 -52.31 2.64 -13.80
N SER A 171 -52.19 3.77 -13.09
CA SER A 171 -53.34 4.65 -12.83
C SER A 171 -53.96 5.18 -14.11
N ASP A 172 -53.14 5.60 -15.07
CA ASP A 172 -53.60 6.14 -16.35
C ASP A 172 -54.34 5.08 -17.18
N ARG A 173 -53.86 3.83 -17.17
CA ARG A 173 -54.54 2.70 -17.83
C ARG A 173 -55.87 2.36 -17.16
N MET A 174 -55.91 2.34 -15.83
CA MET A 174 -57.14 2.04 -15.10
C MET A 174 -58.19 3.13 -15.32
N ALA A 175 -57.78 4.40 -15.39
CA ALA A 175 -58.68 5.51 -15.72
C ALA A 175 -59.26 5.41 -17.14
N GLY A 176 -58.48 4.90 -18.11
CA GLY A 176 -58.91 4.70 -19.49
C GLY A 176 -59.69 3.39 -19.75
N MET A 177 -59.82 2.52 -18.75
CA MET A 177 -60.32 1.16 -18.93
C MET A 177 -61.77 1.13 -19.42
N ASP A 178 -62.64 1.95 -18.84
CA ASP A 178 -64.06 1.98 -19.20
C ASP A 178 -64.28 2.38 -20.66
N LYS A 179 -63.48 3.32 -21.16
CA LYS A 179 -63.50 3.72 -22.56
C LYS A 179 -63.03 2.59 -23.47
N LEU A 180 -61.94 1.91 -23.12
CA LEU A 180 -61.43 0.76 -23.88
C LEU A 180 -62.47 -0.36 -23.96
N VAL A 181 -63.16 -0.65 -22.85
CA VAL A 181 -64.24 -1.64 -22.82
C VAL A 181 -65.43 -1.21 -23.69
N ALA A 182 -65.82 0.06 -23.66
CA ALA A 182 -66.90 0.58 -24.49
C ALA A 182 -66.56 0.49 -25.99
N ASP A 183 -65.35 0.90 -26.37
CA ASP A 183 -64.87 0.85 -27.76
C ASP A 183 -64.76 -0.62 -28.25
N TRP A 184 -64.29 -1.53 -27.40
CA TRP A 184 -64.27 -2.97 -27.69
C TRP A 184 -65.68 -3.56 -27.87
N ARG A 185 -66.65 -3.15 -27.04
CA ARG A 185 -68.05 -3.60 -27.18
C ARG A 185 -68.68 -3.09 -28.47
N LYS A 186 -68.43 -1.82 -28.83
CA LYS A 186 -68.94 -1.21 -30.07
C LYS A 186 -68.36 -1.90 -31.31
N THR A 187 -67.04 -2.03 -31.39
CA THR A 187 -66.37 -2.73 -32.50
C THR A 187 -66.82 -4.20 -32.61
N SER A 188 -67.02 -4.88 -31.49
CA SER A 188 -67.56 -6.26 -31.47
C SER A 188 -69.02 -6.33 -31.93
N ALA A 189 -69.84 -5.31 -31.65
CA ALA A 189 -71.22 -5.24 -32.12
C ALA A 189 -71.29 -4.90 -33.62
N GLU A 190 -70.47 -3.95 -34.09
CA GLU A 190 -70.36 -3.56 -35.49
C GLU A 190 -69.91 -4.73 -36.38
N THR A 191 -68.85 -5.45 -35.97
CA THR A 191 -68.38 -6.65 -36.68
C THR A 191 -69.45 -7.74 -36.76
N LYS A 192 -70.17 -8.00 -35.66
CA LYS A 192 -71.33 -8.91 -35.65
C LYS A 192 -72.45 -8.44 -36.58
N SER A 193 -72.76 -7.15 -36.60
CA SER A 193 -73.81 -6.58 -37.46
C SER A 193 -73.44 -6.63 -38.95
N SER A 194 -72.17 -6.40 -39.29
CA SER A 194 -71.66 -6.47 -40.66
C SER A 194 -71.59 -7.91 -41.17
N THR A 195 -71.31 -8.88 -40.30
CA THR A 195 -71.28 -10.32 -40.65
C THR A 195 -72.67 -10.94 -40.69
N ARG A 196 -73.68 -10.31 -40.05
CA ARG A 196 -75.09 -10.72 -40.18
C ARG A 196 -75.59 -10.31 -41.57
N SER A 197 -75.33 -11.19 -42.54
CA SER A 197 -75.72 -11.08 -43.95
C SER A 197 -77.15 -10.57 -44.13
N GLN A 198 -77.30 -9.51 -44.93
CA GLN A 198 -78.56 -9.09 -45.58
C GLN A 198 -78.98 -10.12 -46.66
N LEU A 199 -79.17 -11.38 -46.27
CA LEU A 199 -79.85 -12.34 -47.14
C LEU A 199 -81.35 -12.15 -46.93
N PRO A 200 -82.12 -11.77 -47.95
CA PRO A 200 -83.56 -11.61 -47.84
C PRO A 200 -84.19 -13.00 -47.91
N PHE A 201 -84.45 -13.56 -46.74
CA PHE A 201 -85.55 -14.49 -46.54
C PHE A 201 -86.50 -13.85 -45.52
#